data_AF-A0A2T5EJA9-F1
#
_entry.id   AF-A0A2T5EJA9-F1
#
_cell.length_a   1.000
_cell.length_b   1.000
_cell.length_c   1.000
_cell.angle_alpha   90.00
_cell.angle_beta   90.00
_cell.angle_gamma   90.00
#
_symmetry.space_group_name_H-M   'P 1'
#
loop_
_entity.id
_entity.type
_entity.pdbx_description
1 polymer ?
#
loop_
_entity_poly.entity_id
_entity_poly.type
_entity_poly.pdbx_seq_one_letter_code
_entity_poly.pdbx_strand_id
1 'polypeptide(L)'
;MKDVKGVFRNLEKMQRKANWFEDGWEIYNRGEYLQLYKENWFNQNQGGVHFETFIEGPQVKQKAFPICMHAEEDCPAQSEFIRQFKELEQSRIESWKGYKTQDNSYGICQRTLPLNFKNLEQRLFEEFNRLRALEASVDKVLERL
;
A
#
# COMPACT_ATOMS: atom_id res chain seq x y z
N MET A 1 -24.22 -6.57 -7.09
CA MET A 1 -23.02 -5.76 -6.76
C MET A 1 -21.89 -6.26 -7.64
N LYS A 2 -21.08 -5.39 -8.26
CA LYS A 2 -19.92 -5.87 -9.03
C LYS A 2 -18.96 -6.60 -8.07
N ASP A 3 -18.33 -7.68 -8.54
CA ASP A 3 -17.57 -8.61 -7.71
C ASP A 3 -16.22 -8.03 -7.26
N VAL A 4 -16.25 -7.18 -6.22
CA VAL A 4 -15.05 -6.64 -5.59
C VAL A 4 -14.17 -7.76 -5.02
N LYS A 5 -14.78 -8.78 -4.40
CA LYS A 5 -14.04 -9.93 -3.84
C LYS A 5 -13.27 -10.70 -4.91
N GLY A 6 -13.83 -10.84 -6.11
CA GLY A 6 -13.15 -11.38 -7.28
C GLY A 6 -11.92 -10.56 -7.67
N VAL A 7 -12.06 -9.23 -7.74
CA VAL A 7 -10.96 -8.30 -8.06
C VAL A 7 -9.78 -8.47 -7.11
N PHE A 8 -10.02 -8.43 -5.80
CA PHE A 8 -8.96 -8.55 -4.79
C PHE A 8 -8.32 -9.95 -4.77
N ARG A 9 -9.12 -11.01 -4.97
CA ARG A 9 -8.61 -12.38 -5.06
C ARG A 9 -7.68 -12.58 -6.26
N ASN A 10 -8.02 -11.97 -7.40
CA ASN A 10 -7.19 -12.07 -8.58
C ASN A 10 -5.96 -11.16 -8.49
N LEU A 11 -6.09 -9.97 -7.90
CA LEU A 11 -4.95 -9.11 -7.58
C LEU A 11 -3.93 -9.86 -6.71
N GLU A 12 -4.36 -10.53 -5.64
CA GLU A 12 -3.49 -11.36 -4.82
C GLU A 12 -2.78 -12.45 -5.64
N LYS A 13 -3.51 -13.16 -6.51
CA LYS A 13 -2.90 -14.16 -7.41
C LYS A 13 -1.86 -13.55 -8.35
N MET A 14 -2.08 -12.34 -8.85
CA MET A 14 -1.12 -11.64 -9.70
C MET A 14 0.14 -11.26 -8.92
N GLN A 15 -0.03 -10.70 -7.71
CA GLN A 15 1.07 -10.33 -6.82
C GLN A 15 1.92 -11.56 -6.46
N ARG A 16 1.29 -12.66 -6.00
CA ARG A 16 1.99 -13.91 -5.65
C ARG A 16 2.72 -14.58 -6.81
N LYS A 17 2.34 -14.28 -8.06
CA LYS A 17 3.01 -14.80 -9.27
C LYS A 17 4.12 -13.88 -9.78
N ALA A 18 4.27 -12.68 -9.21
CA ALA A 18 5.31 -11.77 -9.61
C ALA A 18 6.67 -12.30 -9.14
N ASN A 19 7.70 -12.16 -9.98
CA ASN A 19 9.04 -12.65 -9.68
C ASN A 19 9.70 -12.02 -8.44
N TRP A 20 9.22 -10.85 -8.00
CA TRP A 20 9.70 -10.16 -6.81
C TRP A 20 9.01 -10.63 -5.52
N PHE A 21 7.94 -11.42 -5.60
CA PHE A 21 7.12 -11.74 -4.44
C PHE A 21 7.81 -12.68 -3.45
N GLU A 22 8.72 -13.55 -3.90
CA GLU A 22 9.39 -14.53 -3.03
C GLU A 22 10.41 -13.91 -2.07
N ASP A 23 10.67 -12.60 -2.15
CA ASP A 23 11.63 -11.87 -1.30
C ASP A 23 11.01 -11.39 0.03
N GLY A 24 10.35 -12.30 0.76
CA GLY A 24 9.73 -12.01 2.05
C GLY A 24 8.49 -11.11 1.99
N TRP A 25 7.83 -11.03 0.83
CA TRP A 25 6.56 -10.31 0.68
C TRP A 25 5.39 -11.17 1.14
N GLU A 26 4.48 -10.54 1.88
CA GLU A 26 3.26 -11.13 2.38
C GLU A 26 2.02 -10.30 2.04
N ILE A 27 0.87 -10.97 2.05
CA ILE A 27 -0.43 -10.38 1.73
C ILE A 27 -1.43 -10.71 2.83
N TYR A 28 -2.07 -9.68 3.38
CA TYR A 28 -3.30 -9.81 4.13
C TYR A 28 -4.47 -9.40 3.22
N ASN A 29 -5.45 -10.27 3.03
CA ASN A 29 -6.59 -10.03 2.14
C ASN A 29 -7.90 -10.50 2.78
N ARG A 30 -8.87 -9.59 2.94
CA ARG A 30 -10.21 -9.90 3.46
C ARG A 30 -11.32 -9.73 2.41
N GLY A 31 -10.95 -9.63 1.14
CA GLY A 31 -11.85 -9.63 -0.02
C GLY A 31 -12.22 -8.24 -0.54
N GLU A 32 -12.39 -7.24 0.31
CA GLU A 32 -12.64 -5.85 -0.10
C GLU A 32 -11.55 -4.88 0.38
N TYR A 33 -10.48 -5.46 0.92
CA TYR A 33 -9.34 -4.78 1.50
C TYR A 33 -8.12 -5.72 1.37
N LEU A 34 -6.97 -5.14 1.03
CA LEU A 34 -5.71 -5.85 0.92
C LEU A 34 -4.56 -4.98 1.42
N GLN A 35 -3.67 -5.59 2.21
CA GLN A 35 -2.35 -5.10 2.52
C GLN A 35 -1.29 -5.93 1.79
N LEU A 36 -0.22 -5.27 1.35
CA LEU A 36 1.02 -5.85 0.88
C LEU A 36 2.17 -5.30 1.73
N TYR A 37 2.98 -6.17 2.31
CA TYR A 37 4.05 -5.80 3.24
C TYR A 37 5.20 -6.81 3.17
N LYS A 38 6.38 -6.47 3.72
CA LYS A 38 7.44 -7.44 3.96
C LYS A 38 7.42 -7.96 5.39
N GLU A 39 7.89 -9.19 5.61
CA GLU A 39 7.92 -9.82 6.93
C GLU A 39 8.64 -8.98 8.00
N ASN A 40 9.70 -8.27 7.61
CA ASN A 40 10.48 -7.37 8.47
C ASN A 40 9.84 -5.99 8.68
N TRP A 41 8.63 -5.74 8.16
CA TRP A 41 7.93 -4.45 8.28
C TRP A 41 6.94 -4.41 9.45
N PHE A 42 7.07 -5.34 10.40
CA PHE A 42 6.32 -5.35 11.68
C PHE A 42 4.79 -5.38 11.50
N ASN A 43 4.29 -5.91 10.37
CA ASN A 43 2.87 -5.86 10.02
C ASN A 43 2.08 -7.13 10.38
N GLN A 44 2.59 -7.97 11.29
CA GLN A 44 1.96 -9.25 11.66
C GLN A 44 0.53 -9.07 12.21
N ASN A 45 0.25 -7.93 12.85
CA ASN A 45 -1.09 -7.57 13.36
C ASN A 45 -1.79 -6.51 12.50
N GLN A 46 -1.39 -6.32 11.25
CA GLN A 46 -1.80 -5.19 10.38
C GLN A 46 -1.34 -3.81 10.90
N GLY A 47 -0.50 -3.78 11.94
CA GLY A 47 -0.06 -2.58 12.65
C GLY A 47 1.32 -2.06 12.25
N GLY A 48 1.95 -2.61 11.21
CA GLY A 48 3.30 -2.22 10.80
C GLY A 48 3.33 -1.24 9.64
N VAL A 49 4.41 -1.31 8.85
CA VAL A 49 4.49 -0.62 7.55
C VAL A 49 3.86 -1.52 6.49
N HIS A 50 2.98 -0.96 5.66
CA HIS A 50 2.35 -1.69 4.56
C HIS A 50 1.84 -0.76 3.47
N PHE A 51 1.58 -1.35 2.31
CA PHE A 51 0.79 -0.74 1.24
C PHE A 51 -0.62 -1.31 1.29
N GLU A 52 -1.64 -0.49 1.09
CA GLU A 52 -3.02 -0.96 1.13
C GLU A 52 -3.94 -0.32 0.09
N THR A 53 -5.05 -1.00 -0.16
CA THR A 53 -6.20 -0.47 -0.87
C THR A 53 -7.48 -1.15 -0.39
N PHE A 54 -8.61 -0.45 -0.51
CA PHE A 54 -9.91 -0.97 -0.09
C PHE A 54 -11.05 -0.40 -0.90
N ILE A 55 -12.05 -1.24 -1.20
CA ILE A 55 -13.24 -0.88 -1.97
C ILE A 55 -14.46 -1.38 -1.22
N GLU A 56 -14.79 -0.68 -0.15
CA GLU A 56 -15.93 -1.01 0.71
C GLU A 56 -17.17 -0.20 0.32
N GLY A 57 -18.26 -0.37 1.07
CA GLY A 57 -19.53 0.34 0.86
C GLY A 57 -19.39 1.85 0.60
N PRO A 58 -18.58 2.60 1.38
CA PRO A 58 -18.35 4.03 1.14
C PRO A 58 -17.69 4.31 -0.22
N GLN A 59 -16.65 3.57 -0.59
CA GLN A 59 -15.91 3.74 -1.85
C GLN A 59 -16.77 3.39 -3.07
N VAL A 60 -17.62 2.35 -2.94
CA VAL A 60 -18.60 2.00 -3.97
C VAL A 60 -19.59 3.15 -4.19
N LYS A 61 -20.09 3.77 -3.11
CA LYS A 61 -20.99 4.93 -3.20
C LYS A 61 -20.31 6.16 -3.80
N GLN A 62 -19.08 6.44 -3.39
CA GLN A 62 -18.28 7.58 -3.86
C GLN A 62 -17.71 7.38 -5.27
N LYS A 63 -17.73 6.15 -5.78
CA LYS A 63 -17.11 5.74 -7.06
C LYS A 63 -15.61 6.09 -7.11
N ALA A 64 -14.94 6.04 -5.97
CA ALA A 64 -13.51 6.29 -5.83
C ALA A 64 -12.97 5.53 -4.62
N PHE A 65 -11.69 5.17 -4.65
CA PHE A 65 -11.03 4.41 -3.60
C PHE A 65 -9.56 4.80 -3.46
N PRO A 66 -8.94 4.66 -2.27
CA PRO A 66 -7.54 4.98 -2.08
C PRO A 66 -6.62 3.80 -2.40
N ILE A 67 -5.39 4.12 -2.77
CA ILE A 67 -4.21 3.27 -2.63
C ILE A 67 -3.16 4.06 -1.86
N CYS A 68 -2.61 3.49 -0.80
CA CYS A 68 -1.79 4.23 0.16
C CYS A 68 -0.67 3.38 0.75
N MET A 69 0.25 4.06 1.41
CA MET A 69 1.28 3.51 2.28
C MET A 69 1.07 4.07 3.68
N HIS A 70 1.02 3.20 4.68
CA HIS A 70 0.94 3.55 6.09
C HIS A 70 2.13 2.97 6.86
N ALA A 71 2.41 3.59 8.01
CA ALA A 71 3.18 3.05 9.11
C ALA A 71 2.32 3.18 10.36
N GLU A 72 1.73 2.08 10.82
CA GLU A 72 0.81 2.04 11.96
C GLU A 72 1.58 1.86 13.30
N GLU A 73 0.87 1.60 14.40
CA GLU A 73 1.39 1.67 15.77
C GLU A 73 2.52 0.67 16.11
N ASP A 74 2.56 -0.48 15.44
CA ASP A 74 3.62 -1.50 15.62
C ASP A 74 4.90 -1.14 14.84
N CYS A 75 4.91 -0.06 14.05
CA CYS A 75 6.12 0.44 13.40
C CYS A 75 7.13 0.97 14.43
N PRO A 76 8.39 0.48 14.44
CA PRO A 76 9.42 0.96 15.36
C PRO A 76 9.61 2.46 15.26
N ALA A 77 9.56 3.14 16.42
CA ALA A 77 9.68 4.60 16.51
C ALA A 77 8.85 5.33 15.43
N GLN A 78 7.60 4.91 15.21
CA GLN A 78 6.70 5.32 14.12
C GLN A 78 6.85 6.78 13.65
N SER A 79 6.78 7.75 14.58
CA SER A 79 6.89 9.18 14.23
C SER A 79 8.24 9.52 13.57
N GLU A 80 9.32 8.95 14.08
CA GLU A 80 10.67 9.12 13.56
C GLU A 80 10.86 8.35 12.24
N PHE A 81 10.31 7.14 12.12
CA PHE A 81 10.24 6.42 10.85
C PHE A 81 9.58 7.28 9.77
N ILE A 82 8.37 7.79 10.03
CA ILE A 82 7.59 8.60 9.09
C ILE A 82 8.37 9.88 8.70
N ARG A 83 8.99 10.54 9.67
CA ARG A 83 9.80 11.75 9.44
C ARG A 83 10.98 11.45 8.51
N GLN A 84 11.83 10.48 8.86
CA GLN A 84 13.01 10.12 8.05
C GLN A 84 12.62 9.59 6.67
N PHE A 85 11.56 8.80 6.59
CA PHE A 85 11.08 8.26 5.33
C PHE A 85 10.56 9.35 4.39
N LYS A 86 9.77 10.31 4.90
CA LYS A 86 9.30 11.46 4.10
C LYS A 86 10.46 12.33 3.64
N GLU A 87 11.44 12.61 4.50
CA GLU A 87 12.66 13.33 4.10
C GLU A 87 13.40 12.65 2.94
N LEU A 88 13.38 11.32 2.89
CA LEU A 88 14.04 10.53 1.85
C LEU A 88 13.22 10.46 0.54
N GLU A 89 11.92 10.21 0.61
CA GLU A 89 11.10 9.80 -0.55
C GLU A 89 10.07 10.85 -1.01
N GLN A 90 9.85 11.94 -0.27
CA GLN A 90 8.81 12.92 -0.59
C GLN A 90 8.90 13.42 -2.03
N SER A 91 10.09 13.82 -2.49
CA SER A 91 10.29 14.32 -3.85
C SER A 91 9.91 13.27 -4.91
N ARG A 92 10.23 11.99 -4.66
CA ARG A 92 9.90 10.90 -5.58
C ARG A 92 8.40 10.61 -5.58
N ILE A 93 7.77 10.58 -4.41
CA ILE A 93 6.33 10.35 -4.26
C ILE A 93 5.54 11.47 -4.96
N GLU A 94 5.92 12.73 -4.74
CA GLU A 94 5.27 13.89 -5.34
C GLU A 94 5.46 13.96 -6.87
N SER A 95 6.53 13.35 -7.40
CA SER A 95 6.72 13.22 -8.84
C SER A 95 5.68 12.28 -9.50
N TRP A 96 5.05 11.39 -8.73
CA TRP A 96 4.07 10.46 -9.26
C TRP A 96 2.70 11.12 -9.40
N LYS A 97 2.20 11.14 -10.64
CA LYS A 97 0.88 11.69 -10.96
C LYS A 97 -0.21 11.19 -10.00
N GLY A 98 -0.77 12.12 -9.23
CA GLY A 98 -1.92 11.91 -8.35
C GLY A 98 -1.58 11.37 -6.97
N TYR A 99 -0.32 11.03 -6.67
CA TYR A 99 0.11 10.75 -5.31
C TYR A 99 0.33 12.05 -4.55
N LYS A 100 0.07 12.00 -3.25
CA LYS A 100 0.36 13.06 -2.29
C LYS A 100 0.90 12.44 -1.02
N THR A 101 1.82 13.13 -0.36
CA THR A 101 2.14 12.85 1.04
C THR A 101 0.91 13.11 1.91
N GLN A 102 0.87 12.50 3.09
CA GLN A 102 -0.19 12.72 4.08
C GLN A 102 0.40 13.42 5.31
N ASP A 103 -0.38 14.27 5.98
CA ASP A 103 0.07 15.02 7.17
C ASP A 103 -0.52 14.48 8.49
N ASN A 104 -1.02 13.24 8.46
CA ASN A 104 -1.54 12.57 9.66
C ASN A 104 -0.46 11.68 10.32
N SER A 105 -0.79 11.06 11.45
CA SER A 105 0.17 10.37 12.32
C SER A 105 0.67 9.02 11.82
N TYR A 106 0.04 8.42 10.80
CA TYR A 106 0.34 7.06 10.32
C TYR A 106 0.48 6.98 8.79
N GLY A 107 -0.15 7.89 8.06
CA GLY A 107 -0.15 7.98 6.62
C GLY A 107 1.14 8.58 6.07
N ILE A 108 1.70 7.89 5.08
CA ILE A 108 2.91 8.34 4.37
C ILE A 108 2.52 8.98 3.04
N CYS A 109 1.83 8.23 2.19
CA CYS A 109 1.33 8.74 0.93
C CYS A 109 0.04 8.06 0.49
N GLN A 110 -0.74 8.76 -0.34
CA GLN A 110 -2.00 8.26 -0.88
C GLN A 110 -2.21 8.76 -2.30
N ARG A 111 -2.86 7.94 -3.11
CA ARG A 111 -3.55 8.34 -4.34
C ARG A 111 -4.99 7.86 -4.32
N THR A 112 -5.92 8.74 -4.70
CA THR A 112 -7.32 8.35 -4.91
C THR A 112 -7.56 8.00 -6.38
N LEU A 113 -8.14 6.83 -6.63
CA LEU A 113 -8.43 6.30 -7.95
C LEU A 113 -9.94 6.26 -8.20
N PRO A 114 -10.40 6.53 -9.43
CA PRO A 114 -11.80 6.33 -9.79
C PRO A 114 -12.11 4.83 -9.83
N LEU A 115 -13.27 4.46 -9.26
CA LEU A 115 -13.78 3.10 -9.27
C LEU A 115 -14.35 2.75 -10.64
N ASN A 116 -13.50 2.18 -11.48
CA ASN A 116 -13.88 1.60 -12.77
C ASN A 116 -13.38 0.15 -12.82
N PHE A 117 -14.32 -0.78 -12.94
CA PHE A 117 -14.05 -2.21 -12.93
C PHE A 117 -13.36 -2.74 -14.21
N LYS A 118 -13.33 -1.96 -15.29
CA LYS A 118 -12.57 -2.34 -16.49
C LYS A 118 -11.08 -2.38 -16.15
N ASN A 119 -10.47 -3.58 -16.25
CA ASN A 119 -9.05 -3.83 -15.97
C ASN A 119 -8.61 -3.39 -14.55
N LEU A 120 -9.52 -3.41 -13.58
CA LEU A 120 -9.24 -2.88 -12.24
C LEU A 120 -8.10 -3.64 -11.55
N GLU A 121 -8.06 -4.96 -11.68
CA GLU A 121 -7.03 -5.83 -11.09
C GLU A 121 -5.63 -5.47 -11.60
N GLN A 122 -5.50 -5.30 -12.92
CA GLN A 122 -4.26 -4.88 -13.58
C GLN A 122 -3.81 -3.48 -13.12
N ARG A 123 -4.75 -2.54 -13.03
CA ARG A 123 -4.46 -1.19 -12.52
C ARG A 123 -3.98 -1.21 -11.07
N LEU A 124 -4.63 -2.00 -10.21
CA LEU A 124 -4.21 -2.15 -8.82
C LEU A 124 -2.80 -2.76 -8.74
N PHE A 125 -2.55 -3.81 -9.52
CA PHE A 125 -1.23 -4.44 -9.61
C PHE A 125 -0.13 -3.44 -10.00
N GLU A 126 -0.38 -2.57 -10.98
CA GLU A 126 0.57 -1.52 -11.39
C GLU A 126 0.82 -0.48 -10.30
N GLU A 127 -0.22 -0.10 -9.55
CA GLU A 127 -0.08 0.85 -8.44
C GLU A 127 0.67 0.24 -7.25
N PHE A 128 0.43 -1.03 -6.91
CA PHE A 128 1.24 -1.73 -5.91
C PHE A 128 2.69 -1.87 -6.34
N ASN A 129 2.97 -2.14 -7.62
CA ASN A 129 4.35 -2.16 -8.13
C ASN A 129 5.03 -0.79 -8.05
N ARG A 130 4.26 0.30 -8.24
CA ARG A 130 4.78 1.65 -8.04
C ARG A 130 5.14 1.91 -6.58
N LEU A 131 4.26 1.55 -5.66
CA LEU A 131 4.51 1.66 -4.21
C LEU A 131 5.71 0.79 -3.79
N ARG A 132 5.83 -0.43 -4.32
CA ARG A 132 6.97 -1.32 -4.10
C ARG A 132 8.31 -0.68 -4.43
N ALA A 133 8.34 0.30 -5.33
CA ALA A 133 9.58 1.01 -5.65
C ALA A 133 10.17 1.77 -4.43
N LEU A 134 9.40 1.91 -3.35
CA LEU A 134 9.81 2.46 -2.04
C LEU A 134 10.42 1.44 -1.08
N GLU A 135 10.39 0.14 -1.42
CA GLU A 135 10.82 -0.98 -0.58
C GLU A 135 12.19 -0.73 0.08
N ALA A 136 13.22 -0.48 -0.73
CA ALA A 136 14.57 -0.28 -0.23
C ALA A 136 14.70 0.90 0.76
N SER A 137 13.83 1.90 0.63
CA SER A 137 13.80 3.06 1.52
C SER A 137 13.11 2.75 2.84
N VAL A 138 12.12 1.84 2.84
CA VAL A 138 11.52 1.33 4.08
C VAL A 138 12.56 0.55 4.87
N ASP A 139 13.20 -0.43 4.22
CA ASP A 139 14.22 -1.28 4.84
C ASP A 139 15.36 -0.43 5.42
N LYS A 140 15.88 0.52 4.63
CA LYS A 140 16.95 1.44 5.04
C LYS A 140 16.59 2.30 6.25
N VAL A 141 15.34 2.74 6.39
CA VAL A 141 14.93 3.57 7.54
C VAL A 141 14.71 2.68 8.76
N LEU A 142 14.08 1.51 8.60
CA LEU A 142 13.88 0.55 9.70
C LEU A 142 15.21 0.05 10.27
N GLU A 143 16.23 -0.20 9.45
CA GLU A 143 17.58 -0.61 9.89
C GLU A 143 18.30 0.43 10.77
N ARG A 144 17.83 1.68 10.80
CA ARG A 144 18.43 2.78 11.56
C ARG A 144 17.72 3.05 12.89
N LEU A 145 16.60 2.39 13.14
CA LEU A 145 15.75 2.57 14.32
C LEU A 145 15.96 1.42 15.31
#